data_AF-A0A7R7CF18-F1
#
_entry.id   AF-A0A7R7CF18-F1
#
_cell.length_a   1.000
_cell.length_b   1.000
_cell.length_c   1.000
_cell.angle_alpha   90.00
_cell.angle_beta   90.00
_cell.angle_gamma   90.00
#
_symmetry.space_group_name_H-M   'P 1'
#
loop_
_entity.id
_entity.type
_entity.pdbx_description
1 polymer ?
#
loop_
_entity_poly.entity_id
_entity_poly.type
_entity_poly.pdbx_seq_one_letter_code
_entity_poly.pdbx_strand_id
1 'polypeptide(L)'
;MKYLVIALLLAVPMTARQALAHPAARPGVEATAKRIEAIIHGEGRPGDVVVSASDPAVSYRVLENGLIKRSNDRFGTSEVRGPVQRWDRNHRHAR
;
A
#
# COMPACT_ATOMS: atom_id res chain seq x y z
N MET A 1 -21.07 59.00 20.96
CA MET A 1 -20.73 58.68 19.55
C MET A 1 -20.19 57.24 19.55
N LYS A 2 -21.01 56.18 19.58
CA LYS A 2 -21.67 55.51 18.44
C LYS A 2 -20.78 55.40 17.19
N TYR A 3 -19.90 54.40 17.13
CA TYR A 3 -19.61 53.65 15.90
C TYR A 3 -19.35 52.18 16.24
N LEU A 4 -20.37 51.39 15.92
CA LEU A 4 -20.43 49.93 15.95
C LEU A 4 -19.63 49.43 14.74
N VAL A 5 -18.45 48.83 14.95
CA VAL A 5 -17.66 48.23 13.87
C VAL A 5 -18.24 46.83 13.60
N ILE A 6 -18.97 46.72 12.49
CA ILE A 6 -19.59 45.49 12.02
C ILE A 6 -18.49 44.56 11.51
N ALA A 7 -18.30 43.44 12.20
CA ALA A 7 -17.42 42.35 11.77
C ALA A 7 -18.03 41.67 10.53
N LEU A 8 -17.38 41.82 9.38
CA LEU A 8 -17.73 41.08 8.17
C LEU A 8 -16.93 39.77 8.14
N LEU A 9 -17.53 38.70 8.66
CA LEU A 9 -16.97 37.35 8.61
C LEU A 9 -17.22 36.77 7.20
N LEU A 10 -16.18 36.72 6.36
CA LEU A 10 -16.25 36.08 5.05
C LEU A 10 -16.23 34.56 5.23
N ALA A 11 -17.39 33.93 5.16
CA ALA A 11 -17.51 32.48 5.07
C ALA A 11 -17.07 32.02 3.67
N VAL A 12 -15.87 31.46 3.55
CA VAL A 12 -15.43 30.77 2.34
C VAL A 12 -16.02 29.36 2.37
N PRO A 13 -16.88 28.97 1.41
CA PRO A 13 -17.33 27.59 1.33
C PRO A 13 -16.15 26.73 0.86
N MET A 14 -15.59 25.96 1.79
CA MET A 14 -14.59 24.94 1.50
C MET A 14 -15.30 23.83 0.71
N THR A 15 -15.28 23.91 -0.62
CA THR A 15 -15.82 22.87 -1.48
C THR A 15 -14.94 21.62 -1.36
N ALA A 16 -15.38 20.67 -0.54
CA ALA A 16 -14.80 19.35 -0.46
C ALA A 16 -14.96 18.66 -1.82
N ARG A 17 -13.88 18.62 -2.61
CA ARG A 17 -13.80 17.85 -3.84
C ARG A 17 -13.87 16.37 -3.46
N GLN A 18 -15.06 15.79 -3.54
CA GLN A 18 -15.23 14.34 -3.39
C GLN A 18 -14.53 13.67 -4.57
N ALA A 19 -13.38 13.05 -4.30
CA ALA A 19 -12.75 12.15 -5.24
C ALA A 19 -13.69 10.94 -5.39
N LEU A 20 -14.39 10.86 -6.51
CA LEU A 20 -15.13 9.67 -6.90
C LEU A 20 -14.10 8.56 -7.10
N ALA A 21 -13.90 7.74 -6.06
CA ALA A 21 -13.11 6.53 -6.15
C ALA A 21 -13.83 5.61 -7.13
N HIS A 22 -13.37 5.60 -8.39
CA HIS A 22 -13.78 4.58 -9.33
C HIS A 22 -13.41 3.23 -8.71
N PRO A 23 -14.32 2.25 -8.66
CA PRO A 23 -13.94 0.90 -8.28
C PRO A 23 -12.96 0.42 -9.35
N ALA A 24 -11.66 0.55 -9.08
CA ALA A 24 -10.63 -0.09 -9.87
C ALA A 24 -11.01 -1.57 -9.91
N ALA A 25 -11.21 -2.11 -11.11
CA ALA A 25 -11.48 -3.52 -11.30
C ALA A 25 -10.41 -4.30 -10.53
N ARG A 26 -10.83 -4.97 -9.45
CA ARG A 26 -9.89 -5.73 -8.64
C ARG A 26 -9.39 -6.86 -9.54
N PRO A 27 -8.08 -7.00 -9.76
CA PRO A 27 -7.56 -8.14 -10.49
C PRO A 27 -8.12 -9.41 -9.84
N GLY A 28 -8.57 -10.36 -10.66
CA GLY A 28 -9.10 -11.63 -10.18
C GLY A 28 -8.10 -12.32 -9.23
N VAL A 29 -8.60 -13.29 -8.45
CA VAL A 29 -7.79 -13.98 -7.42
C VAL A 29 -6.47 -14.52 -8.01
N GLU A 30 -6.51 -15.10 -9.21
CA GLU A 30 -5.31 -15.60 -9.90
C GLU A 30 -4.31 -14.50 -10.27
N ALA A 31 -4.78 -13.38 -10.83
CA ALA A 31 -3.91 -12.26 -11.20
C ALA A 31 -3.25 -11.64 -9.96
N THR A 32 -3.99 -11.56 -8.85
CA THR A 32 -3.46 -11.10 -7.56
C THR A 32 -2.43 -12.08 -7.01
N ALA A 33 -2.70 -13.39 -7.06
CA ALA A 33 -1.77 -14.42 -6.61
C ALA A 33 -0.45 -14.38 -7.41
N LYS A 34 -0.52 -14.31 -8.75
CA LYS A 34 0.66 -14.15 -9.61
C LYS A 34 1.46 -12.89 -9.28
N ARG A 35 0.79 -11.78 -8.96
CA ARG A 35 1.48 -10.55 -8.58
C ARG A 35 2.19 -10.68 -7.22
N ILE A 36 1.54 -11.31 -6.24
CA ILE A 36 2.16 -11.60 -4.94
C ILE A 36 3.38 -12.51 -5.12
N GLU A 37 3.27 -13.56 -5.92
CA GLU A 37 4.36 -14.48 -6.24
C GLU A 37 5.54 -13.74 -6.89
N ALA A 38 5.29 -12.93 -7.92
CA ALA A 38 6.31 -12.10 -8.56
C ALA A 38 7.03 -11.19 -7.54
N ILE A 39 6.30 -10.54 -6.62
CA ILE A 39 6.89 -9.73 -5.55
C ILE A 39 7.79 -10.59 -4.65
N ILE A 40 7.31 -11.75 -4.18
CA ILE A 40 8.06 -12.68 -3.33
C ILE A 40 9.34 -13.18 -4.01
N HIS A 41 9.31 -13.37 -5.32
CA HIS A 41 10.48 -13.73 -6.12
C HIS A 41 11.42 -12.57 -6.42
N GLY A 42 11.05 -11.32 -6.08
CA GLY A 42 11.90 -10.14 -6.23
C GLY A 42 11.69 -9.37 -7.53
N GLU A 43 10.59 -9.62 -8.24
CA GLU A 43 10.19 -8.88 -9.45
C GLU A 43 9.33 -7.64 -9.12
N GLY A 44 9.04 -7.43 -7.84
CA GLY A 44 8.36 -6.22 -7.35
C GLY A 44 9.27 -4.99 -7.38
N ARG A 45 8.69 -3.83 -7.63
CA ARG A 45 9.38 -2.53 -7.60
C ARG A 45 9.17 -1.85 -6.25
N PRO A 46 10.16 -1.09 -5.72
CA PRO A 46 9.95 -0.23 -4.57
C PRO A 46 8.65 0.58 -4.67
N GLY A 47 7.87 0.58 -3.60
CA GLY A 47 6.56 1.24 -3.57
C GLY A 47 5.39 0.40 -4.09
N ASP A 48 5.64 -0.76 -4.71
CA ASP A 48 4.56 -1.67 -5.09
C ASP A 48 3.78 -2.13 -3.86
N VAL A 49 2.45 -2.09 -3.97
CA VAL A 49 1.53 -2.60 -2.97
C VAL A 49 0.53 -3.52 -3.64
N VAL A 50 0.32 -4.70 -3.07
CA VAL A 50 -0.73 -5.61 -3.49
C VAL A 50 -1.47 -6.13 -2.26
N VAL A 51 -2.80 -6.16 -2.35
CA VAL A 51 -3.68 -6.70 -1.31
C VAL A 51 -4.11 -8.09 -1.76
N SER A 52 -4.08 -9.06 -0.85
CA SER A 52 -4.53 -10.42 -1.16
C SER A 52 -6.02 -10.42 -1.49
N ALA A 53 -6.36 -11.00 -2.64
CA ALA A 53 -7.75 -11.12 -3.07
C ALA A 53 -8.51 -12.17 -2.24
N SER A 54 -7.81 -13.19 -1.73
CA SER A 54 -8.39 -14.26 -0.90
C SER A 54 -8.52 -13.87 0.58
N ASP A 55 -7.65 -12.98 1.06
CA ASP A 55 -7.73 -12.42 2.42
C ASP A 55 -7.41 -10.92 2.38
N PRO A 56 -8.42 -10.05 2.26
CA PRO A 56 -8.23 -8.60 2.15
C PRO A 56 -7.55 -7.96 3.36
N ALA A 57 -7.44 -8.67 4.49
CA ALA A 57 -6.69 -8.20 5.64
C ALA A 57 -5.16 -8.30 5.44
N VAL A 58 -4.70 -9.07 4.45
CA VAL A 58 -3.29 -9.29 4.17
C VAL A 58 -2.84 -8.43 2.99
N SER A 59 -1.80 -7.62 3.21
CA SER A 59 -1.17 -6.80 2.18
C SER A 59 0.33 -7.08 2.10
N TYR A 60 0.89 -6.93 0.91
CA TYR A 60 2.32 -7.01 0.63
C TYR A 60 2.77 -5.69 0.04
N ARG A 61 3.86 -5.13 0.58
CA ARG A 61 4.49 -3.91 0.10
C ARG A 61 5.97 -4.13 -0.13
N VAL A 62 6.48 -3.68 -1.27
CA VAL A 62 7.92 -3.61 -1.49
C VAL A 62 8.44 -2.30 -0.92
N LEU A 63 9.38 -2.41 0.01
CA LEU A 63 10.05 -1.28 0.65
C LEU A 63 11.13 -0.72 -0.27
N GLU A 64 11.59 0.51 0.01
CA GLU A 64 12.63 1.20 -0.77
C GLU A 64 13.94 0.41 -0.89
N ASN A 65 14.26 -0.40 0.13
CA ASN A 65 15.44 -1.27 0.15
C ASN A 65 15.25 -2.61 -0.59
N GLY A 66 14.10 -2.82 -1.25
CA GLY A 66 13.75 -4.04 -1.95
C GLY A 66 13.36 -5.21 -1.04
N LEU A 67 13.20 -4.97 0.26
CA LEU A 67 12.56 -5.95 1.16
C LEU A 67 11.05 -5.91 1.00
N ILE A 68 10.40 -6.99 1.40
CA ILE A 68 8.96 -7.17 1.28
C ILE A 68 8.36 -7.13 2.68
N LYS A 69 7.47 -6.17 2.92
CA LYS A 69 6.66 -6.08 4.13
C LYS A 69 5.32 -6.77 3.87
N ARG A 70 5.01 -7.82 4.63
CA ARG A 70 3.68 -8.42 4.72
C ARG A 70 2.99 -7.85 5.95
N SER A 71 1.78 -7.31 5.81
CA SER A 71 0.97 -6.82 6.93
C SER A 71 -0.33 -7.60 6.99
N ASN A 72 -0.83 -7.84 8.21
CA ASN A 72 -2.16 -8.40 8.45
C ASN A 72 -2.92 -7.49 9.41
N ASP A 73 -3.86 -6.72 8.87
CA ASP A 73 -4.60 -5.70 9.61
C ASP A 73 -5.58 -6.32 10.62
N ARG A 74 -6.07 -7.54 10.36
CA ARG A 74 -6.96 -8.26 11.29
C ARG A 74 -6.27 -8.54 12.62
N PHE A 75 -4.97 -8.84 12.59
CA PHE A 75 -4.19 -9.18 13.78
C PHE A 75 -3.18 -8.10 14.17
N GLY A 76 -3.12 -6.97 13.44
CA GLY A 76 -2.15 -5.90 13.66
C GLY A 76 -0.69 -6.35 13.53
N THR A 77 -0.42 -7.43 12.78
CA THR A 77 0.93 -7.98 12.64
C THR A 77 1.59 -7.49 11.36
N SER A 78 2.91 -7.34 11.38
CA SER A 78 3.68 -7.11 10.17
C SER A 78 5.02 -7.81 10.24
N GLU A 79 5.48 -8.28 9.09
CA GLU A 79 6.72 -9.01 8.94
C GLU A 79 7.47 -8.48 7.73
N VAL A 80 8.80 -8.38 7.83
CA VAL A 80 9.67 -7.95 6.75
C VAL A 80 10.59 -9.10 6.38
N ARG A 81 10.59 -9.50 5.11
CA ARG A 81 11.45 -10.56 4.58
C ARG A 81 12.12 -10.12 3.29
N GLY A 82 13.29 -10.70 3.00
CA GLY A 82 13.91 -10.56 1.69
C GLY A 82 13.21 -11.42 0.63
N PRO A 83 13.39 -11.13 -0.66
CA PRO A 83 12.87 -11.96 -1.74
C PRO A 83 13.56 -13.33 -1.77
N VAL A 84 12.81 -14.37 -2.14
CA VAL A 84 13.28 -15.78 -2.12
C VAL A 84 14.50 -15.97 -3.03
N GLN A 85 14.52 -15.36 -4.21
CA GLN A 85 15.68 -15.48 -5.11
C GLN A 85 16.97 -14.85 -4.54
N ARG A 86 16.86 -13.82 -3.70
CA ARG A 86 18.02 -13.25 -3.01
C ARG A 86 18.52 -14.21 -1.93
N TRP A 87 17.61 -14.85 -1.21
CA TRP A 87 17.94 -15.90 -0.25
C TRP A 87 18.73 -17.03 -0.93
N ASP A 88 18.25 -17.54 -2.06
CA ASP A 88 18.91 -18.63 -2.80
C ASP A 88 20.28 -18.24 -3.37
N ARG A 89 20.46 -16.99 -3.83
CA ARG A 89 21.77 -16.50 -4.29
C ARG A 89 22.79 -16.47 -3.16
N ASN A 90 22.44 -15.93 -1.99
CA ASN A 90 23.37 -15.87 -0.87
C ASN A 90 23.75 -17.27 -0.33
N HIS A 91 22.83 -18.24 -0.37
CA HIS A 91 23.11 -19.60 0.12
C HIS A 91 23.94 -20.44 -0.85
N ARG A 92 23.92 -20.13 -2.15
CA ARG A 92 24.73 -20.86 -3.15
C ARG A 92 26.21 -20.52 -3.16
N HIS A 93 26.61 -19.36 -2.63
CA HIS A 93 28.01 -18.96 -2.54
C HIS A 93 28.72 -19.38 -1.24
N ALA A 94 28.02 -20.09 -0.34
CA ALA A 94 28.55 -20.56 0.93
C ALA A 94 28.95 -22.05 0.92
N ARG A 95 29.13 -22.66 -0.25
CA ARG A 95 29.58 -24.05 -0.43
C ARG A 95 30.89 -24.13 -1.19
#